data_AF-A0AB73TJR7-F1
#
_entry.id   AF-A0AB73TJR7-F1
#
_cell.length_a   1.000
_cell.length_b   1.000
_cell.length_c   1.000
_cell.angle_alpha   90.00
_cell.angle_beta   90.00
_cell.angle_gamma   90.00
#
_symmetry.space_group_name_H-M   'P 1'
#
loop_
_entity.id
_entity.type
_entity.pdbx_description
1 polymer ?
#
loop_
_entity_poly.entity_id
_entity_poly.type
_entity_poly.pdbx_seq_one_letter_code
_entity_poly.pdbx_strand_id
1 'polypeptide(L)'
;MTTIPAAGAASKPNGALDEATRRAERLAEHGPTVRGPSVTASLAVISVFMTVVVPVLVFGGPWWSGPVVVAVVGMVLAIRAWVVGRRHHTLQPFRIATEERPFSVLDRTQRRLLWRHITGRASATADTAPLVRAFLGWQRRSSRGAVPSLIALGVVMLGSAWAIALSSGEVLLLVLLLVVAVFIGVMTTLESRRRERVLRSLPDPQAAPRNQD
;
A
#
# COMPACT_ATOMS: atom_id res chain seq x y z
N MET A 1 -1.45 -12.53 44.84
CA MET A 1 -2.79 -12.80 44.29
C MET A 1 -2.83 -12.14 42.92
N THR A 2 -2.49 -12.90 41.87
CA THR A 2 -2.24 -12.38 40.53
C THR A 2 -3.27 -13.01 39.61
N THR A 3 -4.31 -12.26 39.28
CA THR A 3 -5.34 -12.68 38.32
C THR A 3 -4.72 -12.69 36.93
N ILE A 4 -4.39 -13.88 36.43
CA ILE A 4 -4.11 -14.12 35.02
C ILE A 4 -5.43 -13.90 34.27
N PRO A 5 -5.51 -12.98 33.29
CA PRO A 5 -6.72 -12.83 32.50
C PRO A 5 -6.94 -14.12 31.71
N ALA A 6 -8.14 -14.69 31.89
CA ALA A 6 -8.58 -15.91 31.26
C ALA A 6 -8.36 -15.85 29.74
N ALA A 7 -7.79 -16.92 29.19
CA ALA A 7 -7.71 -17.16 27.75
C ALA A 7 -9.11 -17.00 27.15
N GLY A 8 -9.29 -15.91 26.40
CA GLY A 8 -10.55 -15.55 25.76
C GLY A 8 -11.10 -16.72 24.96
N ALA A 9 -12.35 -17.03 25.24
CA ALA A 9 -13.12 -18.11 24.65
C ALA A 9 -12.92 -18.19 23.13
N ALA A 10 -12.68 -19.41 22.64
CA ALA A 10 -12.72 -19.73 21.22
C ALA A 10 -14.08 -19.31 20.65
N SER A 11 -14.13 -18.14 20.02
CA SER A 11 -15.27 -17.64 19.29
C SER A 11 -15.65 -18.67 18.23
N LYS A 12 -16.91 -19.14 18.25
CA LYS A 12 -17.47 -20.03 17.22
C LYS A 12 -17.04 -19.55 15.81
N PRO A 13 -16.78 -20.46 14.85
CA PRO A 13 -16.21 -20.12 13.54
C PRO A 13 -16.87 -18.92 12.84
N ASN A 14 -18.19 -18.78 12.99
CA ASN A 14 -18.97 -17.68 12.41
C ASN A 14 -18.78 -16.35 13.16
N GLY A 15 -18.65 -16.37 14.48
CA GLY A 15 -18.41 -15.16 15.28
C GLY A 15 -17.05 -14.52 14.99
N ALA A 16 -16.02 -15.32 14.73
CA ALA A 16 -14.70 -14.83 14.34
C ALA A 16 -14.72 -14.15 12.96
N LEU A 17 -15.51 -14.67 12.03
CA LEU A 17 -15.70 -14.09 10.69
C LEU A 17 -16.49 -12.77 10.74
N ASP A 18 -17.55 -12.70 11.54
CA ASP A 18 -18.35 -11.48 11.72
C ASP A 18 -17.53 -10.36 12.39
N GLU A 19 -16.66 -10.72 13.32
CA GLU A 19 -15.79 -9.75 13.99
C GLU A 19 -14.63 -9.29 13.09
N ALA A 20 -14.07 -10.18 12.27
CA ALA A 20 -13.11 -9.82 11.24
C ALA A 20 -13.72 -8.89 10.19
N THR A 21 -14.98 -9.14 9.80
CA THR A 21 -15.72 -8.32 8.83
C THR A 21 -15.98 -6.92 9.40
N ARG A 22 -16.50 -6.83 10.63
CA ARG A 22 -16.69 -5.54 11.32
C ARG A 22 -15.39 -4.75 11.51
N ARG A 23 -14.26 -5.42 11.76
CA ARG A 23 -12.94 -4.75 11.83
C ARG A 23 -12.48 -4.27 10.44
N ALA A 24 -12.70 -5.06 9.39
CA ALA A 24 -12.37 -4.68 8.02
C ALA A 24 -13.23 -3.52 7.51
N GLU A 25 -14.52 -3.50 7.84
CA GLU A 25 -15.45 -2.40 7.55
C GLU A 25 -15.06 -1.13 8.31
N ARG A 26 -14.75 -1.22 9.61
CA ARG A 26 -14.25 -0.06 10.37
C ARG A 26 -12.97 0.52 9.78
N LEU A 27 -12.02 -0.34 9.38
CA LEU A 27 -10.80 0.10 8.70
C LEU A 27 -11.08 0.67 7.30
N ALA A 28 -12.07 0.14 6.59
CA ALA A 28 -12.49 0.68 5.31
C ALA A 28 -13.09 2.07 5.50
N GLU A 29 -14.01 2.26 6.44
CA GLU A 29 -14.74 3.51 6.66
C GLU A 29 -13.91 4.60 7.31
N HIS A 30 -13.19 4.29 8.39
CA HIS A 30 -12.55 5.28 9.26
C HIS A 30 -11.03 5.39 9.05
N GLY A 31 -10.43 4.45 8.32
CA GLY A 31 -8.97 4.36 8.17
C GLY A 31 -8.26 3.89 9.45
N PRO A 32 -7.00 3.46 9.35
CA PRO A 32 -6.23 3.01 10.51
C PRO A 32 -5.84 4.17 11.43
N THR A 33 -5.89 3.98 12.75
CA THR A 33 -5.37 4.99 13.68
C THR A 33 -3.84 4.93 13.72
N VAL A 34 -3.19 5.98 13.21
CA VAL A 34 -1.72 6.05 13.12
C VAL A 34 -1.14 6.64 14.41
N ARG A 35 -0.43 5.82 15.19
CA ARG A 35 0.50 6.27 16.24
C ARG A 35 1.94 5.94 15.81
N GLY A 36 2.66 6.90 15.20
CA GLY A 36 4.09 6.75 14.88
C GLY A 36 4.55 7.45 13.59
N PRO A 37 5.86 7.37 13.25
CA PRO A 37 6.42 7.95 12.03
C PRO A 37 5.79 7.28 10.79
N SER A 38 5.25 8.09 9.88
CA SER A 38 4.60 7.56 8.67
C SER A 38 5.62 7.17 7.60
N VAL A 39 5.30 6.16 6.80
CA VAL A 39 6.12 5.75 5.64
C VAL A 39 6.28 6.94 4.67
N THR A 40 5.21 7.70 4.48
CA THR A 40 5.20 8.90 3.62
C THR A 40 6.10 10.02 4.14
N ALA A 41 6.23 10.21 5.45
CA ALA A 41 7.16 11.18 6.02
C ALA A 41 8.62 10.75 5.81
N SER A 42 8.91 9.47 6.00
CA SER A 42 10.24 8.92 5.78
C SER A 42 10.66 9.04 4.32
N LEU A 43 9.75 8.74 3.39
CA LEU A 43 9.96 8.93 1.96
C LEU A 43 10.23 10.39 1.59
N ALA A 44 9.47 11.34 2.16
CA ALA A 44 9.70 12.76 1.94
C ALA A 44 11.08 13.21 2.42
N VAL A 45 11.52 12.77 3.61
CA VAL A 45 12.85 13.06 4.14
C VAL A 45 13.94 12.49 3.23
N ILE A 46 13.84 11.23 2.81
CA ILE A 46 14.79 10.60 1.88
C ILE A 46 14.85 11.37 0.55
N SER A 47 13.69 11.77 0.02
CA SER A 47 13.61 12.57 -1.21
C SER A 47 14.36 13.90 -1.08
N VAL A 48 14.21 14.61 0.04
CA VAL A 48 14.95 15.86 0.28
C VAL A 48 16.46 15.61 0.31
N PHE A 49 16.92 14.61 1.07
CA PHE A 49 18.35 14.28 1.14
C PHE A 49 18.94 13.94 -0.24
N MET A 50 18.26 13.09 -1.00
CA MET A 50 18.72 12.69 -2.33
C MET A 50 18.77 13.88 -3.29
N THR A 51 17.78 14.78 -3.25
CA THR A 51 17.78 15.97 -4.09
C THR A 51 18.94 16.92 -3.80
N VAL A 52 19.41 17.01 -2.55
CA VAL A 52 20.58 17.83 -2.18
C VAL A 52 21.88 17.26 -2.74
N VAL A 53 21.99 15.93 -2.87
CA VAL A 53 23.17 15.27 -3.42
C VAL A 53 23.31 15.52 -4.93
N VAL A 54 22.20 15.65 -5.66
CA VAL A 54 22.20 15.76 -7.12
C VAL A 54 23.05 16.93 -7.64
N PRO A 55 22.90 18.18 -7.16
CA PRO A 55 23.76 19.29 -7.57
C PRO A 55 25.25 19.00 -7.36
N VAL A 56 25.64 18.38 -6.24
CA VAL A 56 27.05 18.08 -5.91
C VAL A 56 27.70 17.18 -6.98
N LEU A 57 26.92 16.27 -7.58
CA LEU A 57 27.42 15.33 -8.58
C LEU A 57 27.62 15.94 -9.97
N VAL A 58 26.86 16.97 -10.33
CA VAL A 58 26.82 17.51 -11.70
C VAL A 58 27.23 18.98 -11.83
N PHE A 59 27.53 19.66 -10.72
CA PHE A 59 27.83 21.09 -10.73
C PHE A 59 29.02 21.42 -11.65
N GLY A 60 28.84 22.39 -12.54
CA GLY A 60 29.88 22.82 -13.49
C GLY A 60 29.85 22.14 -14.87
N GLY A 61 29.03 21.11 -15.08
CA GLY A 61 28.83 20.51 -16.41
C GLY A 61 27.81 21.28 -17.27
N PRO A 62 27.88 21.28 -18.61
CA PRO A 62 26.97 22.04 -19.47
C PRO A 62 25.49 21.62 -19.37
N TRP A 63 25.22 20.40 -18.90
CA TRP A 63 23.86 19.82 -18.78
C TRP A 63 23.40 19.61 -17.34
N TRP A 64 24.01 20.31 -16.38
CA TRP A 64 23.78 20.12 -14.94
C TRP A 64 22.34 20.41 -14.48
N SER A 65 21.64 21.31 -15.15
CA SER A 65 20.31 21.78 -14.73
C SER A 65 19.22 20.72 -14.90
N GLY A 66 19.33 19.85 -15.90
CA GLY A 66 18.35 18.78 -16.19
C GLY A 66 18.08 17.85 -15.00
N PRO A 67 19.08 17.08 -14.52
CA PRO A 67 18.90 16.17 -13.40
C PRO A 67 18.50 16.87 -12.09
N VAL A 68 19.00 18.10 -11.87
CA VAL A 68 18.64 18.92 -10.70
C VAL A 68 17.15 19.27 -10.72
N VAL A 69 16.63 19.75 -11.85
CA VAL A 69 15.21 20.08 -11.98
C VAL A 69 14.33 18.84 -11.75
N VAL A 70 14.69 17.69 -12.34
CA VAL A 70 13.96 16.44 -12.13
C VAL A 70 13.95 16.04 -10.64
N ALA A 71 15.09 16.11 -9.96
CA ALA A 71 15.18 15.78 -8.53
C ALA A 71 14.38 16.76 -7.65
N VAL A 72 14.39 18.05 -7.97
CA VAL A 72 13.58 19.07 -7.26
C VAL A 72 12.09 18.82 -7.47
N VAL A 73 11.65 18.51 -8.69
CA VAL A 73 10.25 18.14 -8.96
C VAL A 73 9.84 16.93 -8.14
N GLY A 74 10.67 15.87 -8.10
CA GLY A 74 10.41 14.70 -7.28
C GLY A 74 10.28 15.03 -5.79
N MET A 75 11.18 15.87 -5.26
CA MET A 75 11.12 16.34 -3.87
C MET A 75 9.83 17.10 -3.57
N VAL A 76 9.43 18.05 -4.43
CA VAL A 76 8.20 18.82 -4.27
C VAL A 76 6.98 17.90 -4.29
N LEU A 77 6.95 16.91 -5.18
CA LEU A 77 5.89 15.90 -5.21
C LEU A 77 5.85 15.06 -3.92
N ALA A 78 7.00 14.70 -3.35
CA ALA A 78 7.08 13.92 -2.12
C ALA A 78 6.56 14.71 -0.91
N ILE A 79 6.97 15.99 -0.80
CA ILE A 79 6.48 16.91 0.23
C ILE A 79 4.97 17.11 0.07
N ARG A 80 4.49 17.35 -1.16
CA ARG A 80 3.05 17.50 -1.42
C ARG A 80 2.27 16.25 -1.05
N ALA A 81 2.76 15.07 -1.40
CA ALA A 81 2.14 13.79 -1.04
C ALA A 81 2.05 13.60 0.48
N TRP A 82 3.12 13.95 1.20
CA TRP A 82 3.12 13.94 2.66
C TRP A 82 2.14 14.95 3.28
N VAL A 83 2.14 16.20 2.80
CA VAL A 83 1.22 17.26 3.29
C VAL A 83 -0.24 16.88 3.03
N VAL A 84 -0.57 16.42 1.82
CA VAL A 84 -1.92 15.98 1.48
C VAL A 84 -2.30 14.77 2.33
N GLY A 85 -1.41 13.79 2.48
CA GLY A 85 -1.63 12.62 3.33
C GLY A 85 -1.87 12.98 4.79
N ARG A 86 -1.15 13.98 5.31
CA ARG A 86 -1.32 14.51 6.67
C ARG A 86 -2.66 15.21 6.83
N ARG A 87 -3.08 16.02 5.84
CA ARG A 87 -4.36 16.74 5.85
C ARG A 87 -5.58 15.81 5.78
N HIS A 88 -5.45 14.67 5.11
CA HIS A 88 -6.55 13.73 4.89
C HIS A 88 -6.52 12.54 5.85
N HIS A 89 -5.64 12.55 6.85
CA HIS A 89 -5.42 11.43 7.79
C HIS A 89 -5.17 10.07 7.08
N THR A 90 -4.61 10.10 5.86
CA THR A 90 -4.32 8.92 5.03
C THR A 90 -2.86 8.48 5.11
N LEU A 91 -2.12 8.95 6.12
CA LEU A 91 -0.73 8.57 6.33
C LEU A 91 -0.65 7.05 6.54
N GLN A 92 0.12 6.36 5.71
CA GLN A 92 0.29 4.93 5.90
C GLN A 92 1.16 4.67 7.15
N PRO A 93 0.64 3.93 8.14
CA PRO A 93 1.43 3.55 9.30
C PRO A 93 2.51 2.54 8.88
N PHE A 94 3.73 2.73 9.38
CA PHE A 94 4.85 1.77 9.22
C PHE A 94 4.51 0.38 9.77
N ARG A 95 3.63 0.34 10.77
CA ARG A 95 3.05 -0.86 11.35
C ARG A 95 1.58 -0.61 11.62
N ILE A 96 0.69 -1.37 10.99
CA ILE A 96 -0.71 -1.45 11.43
C ILE A 96 -0.68 -2.03 12.83
N ALA A 97 -1.27 -1.31 13.80
CA ALA A 97 -1.38 -1.73 15.19
C ALA A 97 -1.98 -3.13 15.25
N THR A 98 -1.39 -4.00 16.08
CA THR A 98 -1.71 -5.44 16.13
C THR A 98 -3.19 -5.70 16.40
N GLU A 99 -3.86 -4.78 17.12
CA GLU A 99 -5.28 -4.83 17.49
C GLU A 99 -6.24 -4.51 16.33
N GLU A 100 -5.79 -3.80 15.30
CA GLU A 100 -6.60 -3.46 14.12
C GLU A 100 -6.46 -4.49 13.00
N ARG A 101 -5.53 -5.45 13.09
CA ARG A 101 -5.29 -6.42 12.01
C ARG A 101 -6.49 -7.36 11.89
N PRO A 102 -7.28 -7.33 10.79
CA PRO A 102 -8.48 -8.16 10.65
C PRO A 102 -8.17 -9.67 10.66
N PHE A 103 -6.93 -10.04 10.33
CA PHE A 103 -6.46 -11.43 10.30
C PHE A 103 -5.91 -11.94 11.64
N SER A 104 -5.82 -11.10 12.68
CA SER A 104 -5.31 -11.54 13.99
C SER A 104 -6.29 -12.48 14.71
N VAL A 105 -7.59 -12.33 14.42
CA VAL A 105 -8.70 -13.10 15.02
C VAL A 105 -8.99 -14.40 14.27
N LEU A 106 -8.49 -14.53 13.04
CA LEU A 106 -8.68 -15.73 12.21
C LEU A 106 -7.63 -16.81 12.52
N ASP A 107 -8.06 -18.06 12.54
CA ASP A 107 -7.15 -19.19 12.71
C ASP A 107 -6.18 -19.32 11.50
N ARG A 108 -5.08 -20.06 11.66
CA ARG A 108 -4.02 -20.21 10.63
C ARG A 108 -4.57 -20.82 9.34
N THR A 109 -5.50 -21.76 9.44
CA THR A 109 -6.20 -22.42 8.31
C THR A 109 -7.16 -21.45 7.61
N GLN A 110 -7.97 -20.71 8.38
CA GLN A 110 -8.86 -19.66 7.86
C GLN A 110 -8.09 -18.54 7.16
N ARG A 111 -6.94 -18.11 7.71
CA ARG A 111 -6.03 -17.16 7.05
C ARG A 111 -5.50 -17.66 5.72
N ARG A 112 -5.05 -18.92 5.65
CA ARG A 112 -4.55 -19.52 4.39
C ARG A 112 -5.65 -19.63 3.35
N LEU A 113 -6.85 -20.04 3.76
CA LEU A 113 -8.02 -20.11 2.88
C LEU A 113 -8.40 -18.72 2.39
N LEU A 114 -8.54 -17.75 3.28
CA LEU A 114 -8.86 -16.37 2.91
C LEU A 114 -7.81 -15.76 1.97
N TRP A 115 -6.52 -16.05 2.19
CA TRP A 115 -5.47 -15.67 1.24
C TRP A 115 -5.65 -16.33 -0.13
N ARG A 116 -6.05 -17.60 -0.20
CA ARG A 116 -6.37 -18.26 -1.49
C ARG A 116 -7.52 -17.58 -2.21
N HIS A 117 -8.55 -17.13 -1.48
CA HIS A 117 -9.68 -16.38 -2.03
C HIS A 117 -9.26 -14.99 -2.54
N ILE A 118 -8.55 -14.22 -1.72
CA ILE A 118 -8.00 -12.90 -2.10
C ILE A 118 -7.04 -13.04 -3.30
N THR A 119 -6.28 -14.13 -3.35
CA THR A 119 -5.35 -14.39 -4.45
C THR A 119 -6.02 -14.92 -5.72
N GLY A 120 -7.33 -15.13 -5.73
CA GLY A 120 -8.06 -15.71 -6.87
C GLY A 120 -7.68 -17.16 -7.15
N ARG A 121 -7.05 -17.84 -6.18
CA ARG A 121 -6.72 -19.28 -6.25
C ARG A 121 -7.87 -20.17 -5.76
N ALA A 122 -8.91 -19.58 -5.17
CA ALA A 122 -10.13 -20.25 -4.74
C ALA A 122 -11.34 -19.30 -4.89
N SER A 123 -12.49 -19.83 -5.26
CA SER A 123 -13.75 -19.09 -5.43
C SER A 123 -14.31 -18.68 -4.07
N ALA A 124 -14.61 -17.38 -3.86
CA ALA A 124 -15.13 -16.91 -2.58
C ALA A 124 -16.52 -17.50 -2.30
N THR A 125 -16.72 -18.03 -1.10
CA THR A 125 -18.04 -18.47 -0.61
C THR A 125 -18.89 -17.27 -0.21
N ALA A 126 -20.22 -17.44 -0.17
CA ALA A 126 -21.16 -16.40 0.24
C ALA A 126 -20.79 -15.78 1.61
N ASP A 127 -20.32 -16.59 2.55
CA ASP A 127 -19.92 -16.15 3.89
C ASP A 127 -18.62 -15.33 3.90
N THR A 128 -17.72 -15.53 2.94
CA THR A 128 -16.40 -14.86 2.91
C THR A 128 -16.34 -13.68 1.94
N ALA A 129 -17.33 -13.55 1.06
CA ALA A 129 -17.44 -12.48 0.08
C ALA A 129 -17.45 -11.06 0.68
N PRO A 130 -18.17 -10.78 1.79
CA PRO A 130 -18.16 -9.45 2.42
C PRO A 130 -16.76 -9.05 2.92
N LEU A 131 -16.06 -9.99 3.57
CA LEU A 131 -14.71 -9.79 4.10
C LEU A 131 -13.68 -9.54 2.98
N VAL A 132 -13.75 -10.31 1.88
CA VAL A 132 -12.87 -10.11 0.72
C VAL A 132 -13.14 -8.76 0.06
N ARG A 133 -14.41 -8.36 -0.07
CA ARG A 133 -14.81 -7.06 -0.64
C ARG A 133 -14.33 -5.88 0.22
N ALA A 134 -14.53 -5.95 1.53
CA ALA A 134 -14.04 -4.96 2.49
C ALA A 134 -12.51 -4.85 2.47
N PHE A 135 -11.80 -5.98 2.45
CA PHE A 135 -10.34 -6.02 2.37
C PHE A 135 -9.79 -5.42 1.07
N LEU A 136 -10.35 -5.77 -0.08
CA LEU A 136 -9.95 -5.20 -1.37
C LEU A 136 -10.25 -3.70 -1.45
N GLY A 137 -11.37 -3.25 -0.85
CA GLY A 137 -11.71 -1.84 -0.71
C GLY A 137 -10.67 -1.07 0.12
N TRP A 138 -10.32 -1.60 1.30
CA TRP A 138 -9.26 -1.06 2.15
C TRP A 138 -7.90 -1.05 1.43
N GLN A 139 -7.52 -2.13 0.75
CA GLN A 139 -6.27 -2.22 -0.01
C GLN A 139 -6.23 -1.17 -1.13
N ARG A 140 -7.34 -0.93 -1.83
CA ARG A 140 -7.45 0.12 -2.88
C ARG A 140 -7.29 1.52 -2.29
N ARG A 141 -7.91 1.78 -1.13
CA ARG A 141 -7.80 3.08 -0.43
C ARG A 141 -6.38 3.29 0.10
N SER A 142 -5.76 2.28 0.70
CA SER A 142 -4.35 2.30 1.12
C SER A 142 -3.40 2.52 -0.06
N SER A 143 -3.54 1.77 -1.16
CA SER A 143 -2.69 1.95 -2.35
C SER A 143 -2.80 3.38 -2.92
N ARG A 144 -4.00 3.97 -2.97
CA ARG A 144 -4.18 5.36 -3.40
C ARG A 144 -3.42 6.37 -2.53
N GLY A 145 -3.20 6.07 -1.25
CA GLY A 145 -2.37 6.89 -0.36
C GLY A 145 -0.85 6.72 -0.58
N ALA A 146 -0.37 5.52 -0.91
CA ALA A 146 1.05 5.25 -1.12
C ALA A 146 1.58 5.67 -2.49
N VAL A 147 0.77 5.47 -3.55
CA VAL A 147 1.19 5.65 -4.95
C VAL A 147 1.83 7.03 -5.20
N PRO A 148 1.28 8.16 -4.72
CA PRO A 148 1.89 9.47 -4.94
C PRO A 148 3.30 9.59 -4.36
N SER A 149 3.54 9.00 -3.17
CA SER A 149 4.87 9.05 -2.53
C SER A 149 5.88 8.17 -3.25
N LEU A 150 5.45 7.03 -3.79
CA LEU A 150 6.31 6.14 -4.60
C LEU A 150 6.67 6.77 -5.94
N ILE A 151 5.70 7.44 -6.60
CA ILE A 151 5.96 8.19 -7.84
C ILE A 151 6.98 9.30 -7.56
N ALA A 152 6.77 10.06 -6.50
CA ALA A 152 7.68 11.14 -6.12
C ALA A 152 9.11 10.63 -5.88
N LEU A 153 9.26 9.54 -5.12
CA LEU A 153 10.56 8.90 -4.93
C LEU A 153 11.18 8.45 -6.26
N GLY A 154 10.40 7.81 -7.13
CA GLY A 154 10.86 7.37 -8.45
C GLY A 154 11.39 8.52 -9.30
N VAL A 155 10.72 9.68 -9.27
CA VAL A 155 11.18 10.90 -9.96
C VAL A 155 12.51 11.40 -9.38
N VAL A 156 12.68 11.40 -8.05
CA VAL A 156 13.97 11.77 -7.42
C VAL A 156 15.08 10.80 -7.82
N MET A 157 14.80 9.49 -7.82
CA MET A 157 15.78 8.49 -8.24
C MET A 157 16.15 8.64 -9.71
N LEU A 158 15.22 9.01 -10.59
CA LEU A 158 15.50 9.29 -11.99
C LEU A 158 16.46 10.48 -12.16
N GLY A 159 16.22 11.58 -11.43
CA GLY A 159 17.14 12.72 -11.42
C GLY A 159 18.53 12.35 -10.92
N SER A 160 18.60 11.53 -9.87
CA SER A 160 19.87 11.04 -9.30
C SER A 160 20.63 10.12 -10.24
N ALA A 161 19.93 9.19 -10.89
CA ALA A 161 20.49 8.28 -11.88
C ALA A 161 21.04 9.02 -13.10
N TRP A 162 20.32 10.04 -13.55
CA TRP A 162 20.75 10.89 -14.65
C TRP A 162 21.98 11.70 -14.27
N ALA A 163 22.03 12.23 -13.05
CA ALA A 163 23.23 12.91 -12.54
C ALA A 163 24.46 12.01 -12.50
N ILE A 164 24.31 10.78 -12.00
CA ILE A 164 25.39 9.78 -11.97
C ILE A 164 25.87 9.51 -13.41
N ALA A 165 24.95 9.24 -14.34
CA ALA A 165 25.30 8.97 -15.73
C ALA A 165 26.07 10.11 -16.40
N LEU A 166 25.73 11.38 -16.10
CA LEU A 166 26.47 12.54 -16.61
C LEU A 166 27.86 12.69 -15.96
N SER A 167 27.98 12.36 -14.67
CA SER A 167 29.22 12.52 -13.91
C SER A 167 30.25 11.41 -14.13
N SER A 168 29.81 10.16 -14.23
CA SER A 168 30.68 8.97 -14.30
C SER A 168 30.62 8.25 -15.65
N GLY A 169 29.69 8.61 -16.54
CA GLY A 169 29.38 7.85 -17.76
C GLY A 169 28.61 6.55 -17.50
N GLU A 170 28.30 6.23 -16.24
CA GLU A 170 27.65 4.97 -15.87
C GLU A 170 26.13 5.05 -16.04
N VAL A 171 25.61 4.34 -17.05
CA VAL A 171 24.17 4.30 -17.35
C VAL A 171 23.43 3.15 -16.66
N LEU A 172 24.13 2.28 -15.94
CA LEU A 172 23.56 1.06 -15.38
C LEU A 172 22.41 1.33 -14.41
N LEU A 173 22.52 2.38 -13.60
CA LEU A 173 21.47 2.75 -12.65
C LEU A 173 20.20 3.25 -13.35
N LEU A 174 20.33 3.96 -14.48
CA LEU A 174 19.20 4.36 -15.32
C LEU A 174 18.52 3.15 -15.96
N VAL A 175 19.31 2.22 -16.51
CA VAL A 175 18.79 0.97 -17.10
C VAL A 175 18.06 0.15 -16.04
N LEU A 176 18.64 0.00 -14.85
CA LEU A 176 18.01 -0.70 -13.73
C LEU A 176 16.69 -0.05 -13.33
N LEU A 177 16.65 1.28 -13.18
CA LEU A 177 15.41 2.02 -12.88
C LEU A 177 14.34 1.79 -13.95
N LEU A 178 14.71 1.80 -15.23
CA LEU A 178 13.80 1.52 -16.33
C LEU A 178 13.24 0.09 -16.24
N VAL A 179 14.10 -0.91 -16.05
CA VAL A 179 13.69 -2.31 -15.90
C VAL A 179 12.74 -2.48 -14.71
N VAL A 180 13.06 -1.87 -13.57
CA VAL A 180 12.22 -1.89 -12.38
C VAL A 180 10.87 -1.21 -12.64
N ALA A 181 10.86 -0.06 -13.32
CA ALA A 181 9.62 0.65 -13.67
C ALA A 181 8.72 -0.19 -14.59
N VAL A 182 9.29 -0.83 -15.61
CA VAL A 182 8.57 -1.75 -16.50
C VAL A 182 8.03 -2.94 -15.72
N PHE A 183 8.87 -3.58 -14.89
CA PHE A 183 8.46 -4.72 -14.07
C PHE A 183 7.31 -4.35 -13.12
N ILE A 184 7.40 -3.21 -12.42
CA ILE A 184 6.34 -2.70 -11.55
C ILE A 184 5.06 -2.44 -12.36
N GLY A 185 5.16 -1.84 -13.56
CA GLY A 185 4.02 -1.60 -14.44
C GLY A 185 3.31 -2.88 -14.88
N VAL A 186 4.08 -3.90 -15.29
CA VAL A 186 3.56 -5.23 -15.65
C VAL A 186 2.91 -5.90 -14.44
N MET A 187 3.57 -5.92 -13.29
CA MET A 187 3.01 -6.50 -12.07
C MET A 187 1.73 -5.78 -11.63
N THR A 188 1.69 -4.46 -11.72
CA THR A 188 0.52 -3.65 -11.37
C THR A 188 -0.67 -3.94 -12.30
N THR A 189 -0.43 -4.12 -13.60
CA THR A 189 -1.48 -4.46 -14.58
C THR A 189 -1.96 -5.91 -14.42
N LEU A 190 -1.07 -6.86 -14.15
CA LEU A 190 -1.46 -8.23 -13.83
C LEU A 190 -2.31 -8.27 -12.56
N GLU A 191 -1.93 -7.50 -11.54
CA GLU A 191 -2.64 -7.46 -10.28
C GLU A 191 -4.00 -6.74 -10.40
N SER A 192 -4.09 -5.67 -11.20
CA SER A 192 -5.39 -5.00 -11.46
C SER A 192 -6.36 -5.93 -12.17
N ARG A 193 -5.92 -6.61 -13.24
CA ARG A 193 -6.72 -7.61 -13.96
C ARG A 193 -7.14 -8.77 -13.06
N ARG A 194 -6.25 -9.23 -12.19
CA ARG A 194 -6.56 -10.26 -11.20
C ARG A 194 -7.62 -9.79 -10.20
N ARG A 195 -7.48 -8.58 -9.65
CA ARG A 195 -8.46 -8.02 -8.72
C ARG A 195 -9.82 -7.87 -9.36
N GLU A 196 -9.87 -7.43 -10.60
CA GLU A 196 -11.12 -7.31 -11.36
C GLU A 196 -11.77 -8.68 -11.60
N ARG A 197 -10.99 -9.70 -11.96
CA ARG A 197 -11.48 -11.09 -12.07
C ARG A 197 -12.06 -11.59 -10.75
N VAL A 198 -11.37 -11.37 -9.63
CA VAL A 198 -11.83 -11.79 -8.30
C VAL A 198 -13.13 -11.07 -7.92
N LEU A 199 -13.22 -9.76 -8.15
CA LEU A 199 -14.44 -8.98 -7.85
C LEU A 199 -15.64 -9.45 -8.66
N ARG A 200 -15.45 -9.76 -9.95
CA ARG A 200 -16.50 -10.31 -10.81
C ARG A 200 -16.94 -11.73 -10.41
N SER A 201 -16.09 -12.50 -9.74
CA SER A 201 -16.43 -13.83 -9.23
C SER A 201 -17.12 -13.82 -7.86
N LEU A 202 -17.25 -12.65 -7.21
CA LEU A 202 -17.95 -12.58 -5.94
C LEU A 202 -19.48 -12.66 -6.15
N PRO A 203 -20.21 -13.41 -5.32
CA PRO A 203 -21.67 -13.38 -5.30
C PRO A 203 -22.23 -11.95 -5.14
N ASP A 204 -23.31 -11.66 -5.86
CA ASP A 204 -23.98 -10.36 -5.80
C ASP A 204 -24.63 -10.14 -4.42
N PRO A 205 -24.47 -8.96 -3.81
CA PRO A 205 -25.02 -8.68 -2.49
C PRO A 205 -26.56 -8.70 -2.45
N GLN A 206 -27.23 -8.64 -3.61
CA GLN A 206 -28.68 -8.68 -3.72
C GLN A 206 -29.27 -10.06 -4.04
N ALA A 207 -28.43 -11.09 -4.21
CA ALA A 207 -28.89 -12.45 -4.49
C ALA A 207 -29.15 -13.28 -3.21
N ALA A 208 -28.99 -12.69 -2.02
CA ALA A 208 -29.47 -13.31 -0.79
C ALA A 208 -31.01 -13.29 -0.82
N PRO A 209 -31.70 -14.43 -0.61
CA PRO A 209 -33.15 -14.43 -0.56
C PRO A 209 -33.60 -13.46 0.53
N ARG A 210 -34.35 -12.42 0.14
CA ARG A 210 -35.19 -11.70 1.09
C ARG A 210 -36.15 -12.76 1.64
N ASN A 211 -35.87 -13.26 2.83
CA ASN A 211 -36.90 -13.91 3.62
C ASN A 211 -38.03 -12.87 3.74
N GLN A 212 -39.16 -13.23 3.11
CA GLN A 212 -40.43 -12.59 3.33
C GLN A 212 -40.86 -12.98 4.74
N ASP A 213 -40.77 -12.03 5.66
CA ASP A 213 -41.57 -12.02 6.89
C ASP A 213 -42.64 -10.93 6.72
#